data_AF-A0A497T1Z9-F1
#
_entry.id   AF-A0A497T1Z9-F1
#
_cell.length_a   1.000
_cell.length_b   1.000
_cell.length_c   1.000
_cell.angle_alpha   90.00
_cell.angle_beta   90.00
_cell.angle_gamma   90.00
#
_symmetry.space_group_name_H-M   'P 1'
#
loop_
_entity.id
_entity.type
_entity.pdbx_description
1 polymer ?
#
loop_
_entity_poly.entity_id
_entity_poly.type
_entity_poly.pdbx_seq_one_letter_code
_entity_poly.pdbx_strand_id
1 'polypeptide(L)'
;MMRLKYLEPLIPPVSFRLDRAIVTIYEVTKSQLINGEKWYHVCLDIRIGKHRSPRFSLDVKDLKDLRRKLLVEISKFKLMIMLGVKL
;
A
#
# COMPACT_ATOMS: atom_id res chain seq x y z
N MET A 1 18.67 24.77 7.89
CA MET A 1 19.03 24.65 6.46
C MET A 1 19.49 23.22 6.20
N MET A 2 18.62 22.38 5.64
CA MET A 2 18.89 20.95 5.44
C MET A 2 19.60 20.76 4.09
N ARG A 3 20.86 20.33 4.11
CA ARG A 3 21.63 19.98 2.90
C ARG A 3 21.37 18.52 2.55
N LEU A 4 20.52 18.27 1.55
CA LEU A 4 20.41 16.96 0.91
C LEU A 4 21.68 16.74 0.05
N LYS A 5 22.62 15.93 0.55
CA LYS A 5 23.90 15.68 -0.12
C LYS A 5 23.85 14.57 -1.17
N TYR A 6 22.80 13.75 -1.19
CA TYR A 6 22.64 12.67 -2.16
C TYR A 6 21.16 12.47 -2.47
N LEU A 7 20.79 12.60 -3.74
CA LEU A 7 19.58 11.98 -4.27
C LEU A 7 19.96 10.54 -4.61
N GLU A 8 19.86 9.64 -3.63
CA GLU A 8 19.61 8.23 -3.93
C GLU A 8 18.41 8.14 -4.88
N PRO A 9 18.31 7.12 -5.75
CA PRO A 9 17.26 7.08 -6.76
C PRO A 9 15.90 7.32 -6.10
N LEU A 10 15.32 8.48 -6.41
CA LEU A 10 13.99 8.86 -5.98
C LEU A 10 13.03 7.92 -6.72
N ILE A 11 12.76 6.75 -6.13
CA ILE A 11 11.78 5.81 -6.69
C ILE A 11 10.41 6.45 -6.44
N PRO A 12 9.70 6.87 -7.50
CA PRO A 12 8.40 7.48 -7.32
C PRO A 12 7.41 6.43 -6.79
N PRO A 13 6.40 6.85 -6.01
CA PRO A 13 5.32 5.97 -5.64
C PRO A 13 4.66 5.35 -6.87
N VAL A 14 4.41 4.05 -6.83
CA VAL A 14 3.77 3.32 -7.93
C VAL A 14 2.26 3.33 -7.69
N SER A 15 1.51 3.85 -8.66
CA SER A 15 0.04 3.89 -8.60
C SER A 15 -0.57 2.96 -9.64
N PHE A 16 -1.57 2.18 -9.24
CA PHE A 16 -2.33 1.34 -10.16
C PHE A 16 -3.80 1.23 -9.76
N ARG A 17 -4.64 0.81 -10.69
CA ARG A 17 -6.08 0.63 -10.47
C ARG A 17 -6.39 -0.84 -10.15
N LEU A 18 -7.15 -1.07 -9.09
CA LEU A 18 -7.66 -2.38 -8.70
C LEU A 18 -9.07 -2.22 -8.15
N ASP A 19 -10.04 -2.96 -8.69
CA ASP A 19 -11.44 -2.98 -8.21
C ASP A 19 -12.06 -1.57 -7.99
N ARG A 20 -11.89 -0.70 -9.00
CA ARG A 20 -12.29 0.72 -9.02
C ARG A 20 -11.62 1.61 -7.96
N ALA A 21 -10.68 1.06 -7.19
CA ALA A 21 -9.81 1.83 -6.31
C ALA A 21 -8.47 2.15 -7.00
N ILE A 22 -7.84 3.25 -6.58
CA ILE A 22 -6.47 3.58 -6.93
C ILE A 22 -5.61 3.25 -5.70
N VAL A 23 -4.66 2.35 -5.89
CA VAL A 23 -3.69 1.95 -4.88
C VAL A 23 -2.38 2.67 -5.17
N THR A 24 -1.85 3.39 -4.18
CA THR A 24 -0.53 4.05 -4.28
C THR A 24 0.43 3.35 -3.34
N ILE A 25 1.47 2.69 -3.86
CA ILE A 25 2.54 2.10 -3.08
C ILE A 25 3.68 3.11 -2.97
N TYR A 26 4.09 3.43 -1.75
CA TYR A 26 5.18 4.37 -1.46
C TYR A 26 6.51 3.68 -1.25
N GLU A 27 6.49 2.53 -0.56
CA GLU A 27 7.69 1.81 -0.16
C GLU A 27 7.38 0.32 -0.09
N VAL A 28 8.37 -0.49 -0.48
CA VAL A 28 8.34 -1.95 -0.34
C VAL A 28 9.64 -2.40 0.28
N THR A 29 9.58 -2.86 1.53
CA THR A 29 10.75 -3.38 2.23
C THR A 29 10.71 -4.90 2.23
N LYS A 30 11.75 -5.53 1.71
CA LYS A 30 11.86 -6.99 1.66
C LYS A 30 12.63 -7.49 2.88
N SER A 31 12.05 -8.45 3.59
CA SER A 31 12.68 -9.21 4.66
C SER A 31 12.79 -10.67 4.24
N GLN A 32 13.85 -11.34 4.70
CA GLN A 32 14.03 -12.78 4.54
C GLN A 32 14.17 -13.38 5.93
N LEU A 33 13.28 -14.32 6.24
CA LEU A 33 13.30 -15.04 7.51
C LEU A 33 14.37 -16.13 7.48
N ILE A 34 14.77 -16.60 8.67
CA ILE A 34 15.81 -17.65 8.83
C ILE A 34 15.40 -18.96 8.12
N ASN A 35 14.10 -19.25 8.03
CA ASN A 35 13.56 -20.40 7.31
C ASN A 35 13.56 -20.23 5.76
N GLY A 36 14.07 -19.11 5.23
CA GLY A 36 14.09 -18.81 3.81
C GLY A 36 12.81 -18.18 3.25
N GLU A 37 11.76 -18.01 4.05
CA GLU A 37 10.55 -17.33 3.59
C GLU A 37 10.81 -15.84 3.31
N LYS A 38 10.23 -15.34 2.22
CA LYS A 38 10.28 -13.93 1.84
C LYS A 38 9.04 -13.22 2.35
N TRP A 39 9.25 -12.08 2.98
CA TRP A 39 8.21 -11.16 3.42
C TRP A 39 8.46 -9.79 2.81
N TYR A 40 7.38 -9.13 2.41
CA TYR A 40 7.42 -7.79 1.86
C TYR A 40 6.48 -6.92 2.68
N HIS A 41 7.02 -5.87 3.29
CA HIS A 41 6.26 -4.84 3.99
C HIS A 41 5.95 -3.72 3.00
N VAL A 42 4.69 -3.58 2.61
CA VAL A 42 4.24 -2.65 1.56
C VAL A 42 3.50 -1.48 2.19
N CYS A 43 4.09 -0.29 2.20
CA CYS A 43 3.45 0.94 2.65
C CYS A 43 2.63 1.57 1.51
N LEU A 44 1.34 1.77 1.73
CA LEU A 44 0.41 2.19 0.68
C LEU A 44 -0.78 3.01 1.18
N ASP A 45 -1.53 3.61 0.25
CA ASP A 45 -2.87 4.11 0.48
C ASP A 45 -3.86 3.63 -0.60
N ILE A 46 -5.15 3.78 -0.29
CA ILE A 46 -6.26 3.45 -1.19
C ILE A 46 -7.11 4.71 -1.40
N ARG A 47 -7.45 4.98 -2.66
CA ARG A 47 -8.39 6.05 -3.04
C ARG A 47 -9.59 5.50 -3.81
N ILE A 48 -10.80 5.84 -3.38
CA ILE A 48 -12.07 5.50 -4.03
C ILE A 48 -12.89 6.79 -4.19
N GLY A 49 -13.04 7.25 -5.43
CA GLY A 49 -13.67 8.54 -5.72
C GLY A 49 -12.93 9.69 -5.03
N LYS A 50 -13.64 10.40 -4.13
CA LYS A 50 -13.10 11.50 -3.30
C LYS A 50 -12.51 11.05 -1.96
N HIS A 51 -12.68 9.78 -1.59
CA HIS A 51 -12.22 9.24 -0.32
C HIS A 51 -10.83 8.64 -0.45
N ARG A 52 -9.95 8.96 0.49
CA ARG A 52 -8.58 8.42 0.58
C ARG A 52 -8.39 7.84 1.97
N SER A 53 -7.80 6.65 2.05
CA SER A 53 -7.41 6.08 3.34
C SER A 53 -6.19 6.83 3.90
N PRO A 54 -5.97 6.79 5.22
CA PRO A 54 -4.64 6.99 5.78
C PRO A 54 -3.64 6.03 5.13
N ARG A 55 -2.33 6.34 5.22
CA ARG A 55 -1.30 5.39 4.85
C ARG A 55 -1.30 4.23 5.84
N PHE A 56 -1.13 3.03 5.33
CA PHE A 56 -1.01 1.81 6.11
C PHE A 56 -0.07 0.83 5.43
N SER A 57 0.30 -0.22 6.15
CA SER A 57 1.19 -1.25 5.62
C SER A 57 0.49 -2.59 5.46
N LEU A 58 0.88 -3.33 4.43
CA LEU A 58 0.51 -4.74 4.24
C LEU A 58 1.77 -5.60 4.17
N ASP A 59 1.84 -6.60 5.04
CA ASP A 59 2.83 -7.67 4.94
C ASP A 59 2.34 -8.73 3.95
N VAL A 60 3.14 -9.04 2.93
CA VAL A 60 2.77 -9.94 1.84
C VAL A 60 3.93 -10.87 1.48
N LYS A 61 3.61 -12.08 0.99
CA LYS A 61 4.65 -13.04 0.56
C LYS A 61 5.07 -12.85 -0.91
N ASP A 62 4.13 -12.45 -1.75
CA ASP A 62 4.30 -12.26 -3.18
C ASP A 62 3.20 -11.34 -3.75
N LEU A 63 3.21 -11.10 -5.06
CA LEU A 63 2.22 -10.27 -5.75
C LEU A 63 0.79 -10.85 -5.69
N LYS A 64 0.64 -12.18 -5.64
CA LYS A 64 -0.67 -12.85 -5.56
C LYS A 64 -1.28 -12.65 -4.18
N ASP A 65 -0.47 -12.76 -3.12
CA ASP A 65 -0.86 -12.46 -1.74
C ASP A 65 -1.19 -10.96 -1.58
N LEU A 66 -0.36 -10.07 -2.14
CA LEU A 66 -0.64 -8.64 -2.18
C LEU A 66 -2.00 -8.34 -2.82
N ARG A 67 -2.27 -8.92 -4.00
CA ARG A 67 -3.56 -8.72 -4.67
C ARG A 67 -4.73 -9.19 -3.82
N ARG A 68 -4.62 -10.36 -3.17
CA ARG A 68 -5.68 -10.90 -2.30
C ARG A 68 -5.96 -9.98 -1.10
N LYS A 69 -4.91 -9.57 -0.39
CA LYS A 69 -5.02 -8.68 0.77
C LYS A 69 -5.53 -7.29 0.39
N LEU A 70 -5.08 -6.74 -0.74
CA LEU A 70 -5.61 -5.47 -1.26
C LEU A 70 -7.11 -5.54 -1.54
N LEU A 71 -7.63 -6.63 -2.11
CA LEU A 71 -9.07 -6.77 -2.31
C LEU A 71 -9.86 -6.78 -0.99
N VAL A 72 -9.30 -7.38 0.06
CA VAL A 72 -9.88 -7.34 1.41
C VAL A 72 -9.89 -5.91 1.96
N GLU A 73 -8.77 -5.19 1.89
CA GLU A 73 -8.68 -3.81 2.38
C GLU A 73 -9.55 -2.84 1.57
N ILE A 74 -9.62 -3.01 0.25
CA ILE A 74 -10.54 -2.24 -0.61
C ILE A 74 -12.00 -2.50 -0.19
N SER A 75 -12.36 -3.75 0.11
CA SER A 75 -13.72 -4.10 0.54
C SER A 75 -14.07 -3.48 1.88
N LYS A 76 -13.16 -3.53 2.87
CA LYS A 76 -13.32 -2.84 4.16
C LYS A 76 -13.47 -1.33 3.96
N PHE A 77 -12.64 -0.75 3.11
CA PHE A 77 -12.67 0.69 2.84
C PHE A 77 -13.97 1.12 2.16
N LYS A 78 -14.47 0.35 1.19
CA LYS A 78 -15.81 0.56 0.60
C LYS A 78 -16.90 0.52 1.66
N LEU A 79 -16.86 -0.46 2.56
CA LEU A 79 -17.83 -0.57 3.66
C LEU A 79 -17.77 0.65 4.59
N MET A 80 -16.58 1.11 4.98
CA MET A 80 -16.41 2.30 5.81
C MET A 80 -16.99 3.56 5.14
N ILE A 81 -16.77 3.73 3.84
CA ILE A 81 -17.36 4.83 3.05
C ILE A 81 -18.89 4.72 3.04
N MET A 82 -19.45 3.53 2.81
CA MET A 82 -20.90 3.29 2.80
C MET A 82 -21.56 3.57 4.16
N LEU A 83 -20.86 3.26 5.25
CA LEU A 83 -21.33 3.51 6.62
C LEU A 83 -21.13 4.98 7.06
N GLY A 84 -20.52 5.83 6.24
CA GLY A 84 -20.28 7.24 6.56
C GLY A 84 -19.21 7.47 7.63
N VAL A 85 -18.28 6.53 7.81
CA VAL A 85 -17.16 6.67 8.75
C VAL A 85 -16.28 7.86 8.33
N LYS A 86 -15.93 8.74 9.28
CA LYS A 86 -14.93 9.79 9.03
C LYS A 86 -13.55 9.14 8.92
N LEU A 87 -12.91 9.35 7.77
CA LEU A 87 -11.62 8.79 7.38
C LEU A 87 -10.47 9.77 7.65
#